data_AF-A0AAD0EBC3-F1
#
_entry.id   AF-A0AAD0EBC3-F1
#
_cell.length_a   1.000
_cell.length_b   1.000
_cell.length_c   1.000
_cell.angle_alpha   90.00
_cell.angle_beta   90.00
_cell.angle_gamma   90.00
#
_symmetry.space_group_name_H-M   'P 1'
#
loop_
_entity.id
_entity.type
_entity.pdbx_description
1 polymer ?
#
loop_
_entity_poly.entity_id
_entity_poly.type
_entity_poly.pdbx_seq_one_letter_code
_entity_poly.pdbx_strand_id
1 'polypeptide(L)'
;MLSLFQILMLILDIVWFFIIAHVIMSWLINFQVLNLNQQFVAQVWYGLNRLLEPLYAPVRRILPNMQGLDLAPLVVLIAVYALRIILTNNIAMFY
;
A
#
# COMPACT_ATOMS: atom_id res chain seq x y z
N MET A 1 8.37 -25.65 6.77
CA MET A 1 9.16 -24.60 6.07
C MET A 1 8.95 -23.18 6.64
N LEU A 2 9.41 -22.90 7.86
CA LEU A 2 9.20 -21.60 8.54
C LEU A 2 9.81 -20.39 7.82
N SER A 3 10.94 -20.56 7.14
CA SER A 3 11.58 -19.48 6.37
C SER A 3 10.69 -18.95 5.25
N LEU A 4 9.89 -19.81 4.61
CA LEU A 4 8.95 -19.40 3.57
C LEU A 4 7.86 -18.48 4.14
N PHE A 5 7.28 -18.85 5.28
CA PHE A 5 6.30 -18.02 5.99
C PHE A 5 6.90 -16.65 6.35
N GLN A 6 8.13 -16.63 6.87
CA GLN A 6 8.83 -15.39 7.21
C GLN A 6 9.06 -14.49 5.99
N ILE A 7 9.46 -15.05 4.84
CA ILE A 7 9.64 -14.30 3.59
C ILE A 7 8.31 -13.72 3.10
N LEU A 8 7.21 -14.49 3.18
CA LEU A 8 5.88 -13.99 2.82
C LEU A 8 5.45 -12.83 3.73
N MET A 9 5.65 -12.96 5.04
CA MET A 9 5.34 -11.89 5.99
C MET A 9 6.19 -10.65 5.73
N LEU A 10 7.49 -10.80 5.46
CA LEU A 10 8.39 -9.71 5.08
C LEU A 10 7.88 -8.96 3.85
N ILE A 11 7.43 -9.66 2.81
CA ILE A 11 6.87 -9.03 1.61
C ILE A 11 5.62 -8.22 1.97
N LEU A 12 4.72 -8.78 2.78
CA LEU A 12 3.53 -8.06 3.23
C LEU A 12 3.87 -6.85 4.11
N ASP A 13 4.95 -6.90 4.88
CA ASP A 13 5.49 -5.76 5.65
C ASP A 13 6.02 -4.65 4.74
N ILE A 14 6.78 -5.00 3.71
CA ILE A 14 7.27 -4.04 2.73
C ILE A 14 6.10 -3.37 2.00
N VAL A 15 5.13 -4.15 1.52
CA VAL A 15 3.94 -3.60 0.83
C VAL A 15 3.16 -2.68 1.75
N TRP A 16 2.91 -3.09 3.00
CA TRP A 16 2.22 -2.25 3.99
C TRP A 16 2.96 -0.93 4.24
N PHE A 17 4.29 -0.96 4.38
CA PHE A 17 5.11 0.23 4.58
C PHE A 17 4.96 1.23 3.42
N PHE A 18 5.05 0.76 2.17
CA PHE A 18 4.90 1.64 1.01
C PHE A 18 3.50 2.24 0.89
N ILE A 19 2.45 1.47 1.21
CA ILE A 19 1.08 1.99 1.24
C ILE A 19 0.93 3.09 2.29
N ILE A 20 1.45 2.87 3.50
CA ILE A 20 1.42 3.89 4.56
C ILE A 20 2.20 5.14 4.15
N ALA A 21 3.40 4.98 3.58
CA ALA A 21 4.19 6.10 3.07
C ALA A 21 3.43 6.90 2.01
N HIS A 22 2.70 6.24 1.12
CA HIS A 22 1.86 6.88 0.11
C HIS A 22 0.68 7.65 0.72
N VAL A 23 -0.03 7.07 1.71
CA VAL A 23 -1.13 7.75 2.41
C VAL A 23 -0.63 8.98 3.17
N ILE A 24 0.49 8.86 3.89
CA ILE A 24 1.11 9.98 4.61
C ILE A 24 1.51 11.08 3.62
N MET A 25 2.21 10.73 2.52
CA MET A 25 2.57 11.70 1.48
C MET A 25 1.35 12.38 0.88
N SER A 26 0.27 11.64 0.62
CA SER A 26 -1.00 12.18 0.12
C SER A 26 -1.57 13.23 1.06
N TRP A 27 -1.60 12.97 2.38
CA TRP A 27 -2.04 13.96 3.35
C TRP A 27 -1.11 15.16 3.45
N LEU A 28 0.21 14.94 3.49
CA LEU A 28 1.17 16.03 3.55
C LEU A 28 1.08 16.96 2.33
N ILE A 29 0.83 16.42 1.14
CA ILE A 29 0.61 17.21 -0.07
C ILE A 29 -0.75 17.93 -0.01
N ASN A 30 -1.82 17.24 0.39
CA ASN A 30 -3.16 17.82 0.45
C ASN A 30 -3.27 18.97 1.47
N PHE A 31 -2.63 18.81 2.63
CA PHE A 31 -2.51 19.85 3.67
C PHE A 31 -1.45 20.90 3.35
N GLN A 32 -0.89 20.92 2.14
CA GLN A 32 0.11 21.89 1.67
C GLN A 32 1.39 21.93 2.52
N VAL A 33 1.67 20.87 3.30
CA VAL A 33 2.92 20.73 4.06
C VAL A 33 4.09 20.41 3.12
N LEU A 34 3.83 19.56 2.12
CA LEU A 34 4.77 19.25 1.06
C LEU A 34 4.32 19.84 -0.27
N ASN A 35 5.26 20.45 -0.99
CA ASN A 35 4.98 21.09 -2.28
C ASN A 35 5.50 20.24 -3.44
N LEU A 36 4.59 19.83 -4.33
CA LEU A 36 4.93 19.07 -5.55
C LEU A 36 5.77 19.86 -6.56
N ASN A 37 5.89 21.18 -6.42
CA ASN A 37 6.81 21.98 -7.25
C ASN A 37 8.28 21.70 -6.91
N GLN A 38 8.57 21.16 -5.71
CA GLN A 38 9.92 20.72 -5.38
C GLN A 38 10.21 19.40 -6.07
N GLN A 39 11.29 19.38 -6.88
CA GLN A 39 11.63 18.22 -7.70
C GLN A 39 11.80 16.93 -6.90
N PHE A 40 12.38 17.00 -5.70
CA PHE A 40 12.55 15.84 -4.83
C PHE A 40 11.20 15.25 -4.37
N VAL A 41 10.30 16.08 -3.85
CA VAL A 41 8.96 15.66 -3.41
C VAL A 41 8.18 15.06 -4.57
N ALA A 42 8.22 15.69 -5.74
CA ALA A 42 7.58 15.19 -6.95
C ALA A 42 8.13 13.82 -7.36
N GLN A 43 9.44 13.64 -7.39
CA GLN A 43 10.08 12.36 -7.73
C GLN A 43 9.67 11.24 -6.77
N VAL A 44 9.66 11.51 -5.46
CA VAL A 44 9.21 10.54 -4.45
C VAL A 44 7.73 10.21 -4.66
N TRP A 45 6.89 11.22 -4.86
CA TRP A 45 5.45 11.04 -5.08
C TRP A 45 5.16 10.21 -6.35
N TYR A 46 5.77 10.55 -7.48
CA TYR A 46 5.60 9.80 -8.73
C TYR A 46 6.20 8.39 -8.65
N GLY A 47 7.34 8.23 -7.96
CA GLY A 47 7.94 6.93 -7.71
C GLY A 47 7.01 6.03 -6.89
N LEU A 48 6.47 6.54 -5.78
CA LEU A 48 5.50 5.80 -4.95
C LEU A 48 4.24 5.43 -5.74
N ASN A 49 3.66 6.38 -6.49
CA ASN A 49 2.48 6.10 -7.30
C ASN A 49 2.76 5.01 -8.34
N ARG A 50 3.87 5.07 -9.07
CA ARG A 50 4.22 4.08 -10.09
C ARG A 50 4.48 2.70 -9.49
N LEU A 51 5.08 2.63 -8.31
CA LEU A 51 5.30 1.36 -7.60
C LEU A 51 3.98 0.73 -7.12
N LEU A 52 3.03 1.55 -6.66
CA LEU A 52 1.77 1.08 -6.09
C LEU A 52 0.63 0.96 -7.11
N GLU A 53 0.77 1.57 -8.29
CA GLU A 53 -0.23 1.55 -9.37
C GLU A 53 -0.68 0.13 -9.77
N PRO A 54 0.21 -0.89 -9.91
CA PRO A 54 -0.22 -2.25 -10.19
C PRO A 54 -1.13 -2.86 -9.12
N LEU A 55 -0.97 -2.44 -7.86
CA LEU A 55 -1.81 -2.87 -6.75
C LEU A 55 -3.11 -2.07 -6.69
N TYR A 56 -3.05 -0.77 -6.96
CA TYR A 56 -4.18 0.15 -6.80
C TYR A 56 -5.11 0.15 -8.01
N ALA A 57 -4.61 0.01 -9.24
CA ALA A 57 -5.41 0.08 -10.45
C ALA A 57 -6.52 -1.00 -10.51
N PRO A 58 -6.28 -2.28 -10.16
CA PRO A 58 -7.35 -3.27 -10.11
C PRO A 58 -8.41 -2.92 -9.07
N VAL A 59 -8.00 -2.41 -7.91
CA VAL A 59 -8.91 -2.03 -6.82
C VAL A 59 -9.77 -0.84 -7.21
N ARG A 60 -9.19 0.18 -7.85
CA ARG A 60 -9.94 1.34 -8.37
C ARG A 60 -10.99 0.98 -9.42
N ARG A 61 -10.80 -0.11 -10.17
CA ARG A 61 -11.81 -0.59 -11.15
C ARG A 61 -13.04 -1.21 -10.50
N ILE A 62 -12.89 -1.72 -9.27
CA ILE A 62 -13.98 -2.36 -8.51
C ILE A 62 -14.70 -1.33 -7.64
N LEU A 63 -13.98 -0.29 -7.18
CA LEU A 63 -14.57 0.77 -6.38
C LEU A 63 -15.50 1.67 -7.22
N PRO A 64 -16.64 2.10 -6.65
CA PRO A 64 -17.49 3.09 -7.29
C PRO A 64 -16.74 4.44 -7.40
N ASN A 65 -17.15 5.30 -8.32
CA ASN A 65 -16.53 6.61 -8.52
C ASN A 65 -16.69 7.48 -7.25
N MET A 66 -15.63 7.55 -6.45
CA MET A 66 -15.58 8.32 -5.21
C MET A 66 -15.04 9.71 -5.53
N GLN A 67 -15.94 10.67 -5.68
CA GLN A 67 -15.75 12.08 -6.07
C GLN A 67 -14.47 12.74 -5.49
N GLY A 68 -13.32 12.51 -6.11
CA GLY A 68 -12.03 13.10 -5.76
C GLY A 68 -11.27 12.44 -4.59
N LEU A 69 -11.81 11.40 -3.92
CA LEU A 69 -11.13 10.70 -2.83
C LEU A 69 -10.68 9.31 -3.28
N ASP A 70 -9.38 9.06 -3.28
CA ASP A 70 -8.81 7.75 -3.61
C ASP A 70 -8.83 6.83 -2.37
N LEU A 71 -9.83 5.96 -2.28
CA LEU A 71 -9.90 4.93 -1.23
C LEU A 71 -9.12 3.65 -1.57
N ALA A 72 -8.51 3.55 -2.75
CA ALA A 72 -7.76 2.35 -3.13
C ALA A 72 -6.65 1.98 -2.14
N PRO A 73 -5.82 2.92 -1.61
CA PRO A 73 -4.81 2.62 -0.61
C PRO A 73 -5.38 1.93 0.63
N LEU A 74 -6.54 2.40 1.12
CA LEU A 74 -7.19 1.83 2.30
C LEU A 74 -7.66 0.40 2.04
N VAL A 75 -8.30 0.16 0.89
CA VAL A 75 -8.78 -1.18 0.52
C VAL A 75 -7.63 -2.16 0.35
N VAL A 76 -6.52 -1.73 -0.25
CA VAL A 76 -5.33 -2.56 -0.41
C VAL A 76 -4.71 -2.86 0.95
N LEU A 77 -4.68 -1.89 1.86
CA LEU A 77 -4.20 -2.10 3.23
C LEU A 77 -5.02 -3.14 3.99
N ILE A 78 -6.35 -3.10 3.84
CA ILE A 78 -7.25 -4.11 4.40
C ILE A 78 -6.94 -5.48 3.79
N ALA A 79 -6.74 -5.58 2.48
CA ALA A 79 -6.39 -6.83 1.82
C ALA A 79 -5.06 -7.40 2.32
N VAL A 80 -4.04 -6.55 2.50
CA VAL A 80 -2.75 -6.95 3.08
C VAL A 80 -2.93 -7.47 4.51
N TYR A 81 -3.73 -6.80 5.34
CA TYR A 81 -4.04 -7.28 6.69
C TYR A 81 -4.77 -8.63 6.68
N ALA A 82 -5.76 -8.79 5.79
CA ALA A 82 -6.47 -10.05 5.64
C ALA A 82 -5.51 -11.19 5.26
N LEU A 83 -4.58 -10.95 4.33
CA LEU A 83 -3.55 -11.93 3.95
C LEU A 83 -2.65 -12.30 5.13
N ARG A 84 -2.24 -11.33 5.95
CA ARG A 84 -1.46 -11.62 7.18
C ARG A 84 -2.22 -12.50 8.16
N ILE A 85 -3.49 -12.21 8.39
CA ILE A 85 -4.35 -13.00 9.28
C ILE A 85 -4.46 -14.42 8.76
N ILE A 86 -4.72 -14.60 7.45
CA ILE A 86 -4.81 -15.92 6.82
C ILE A 86 -3.50 -16.68 6.98
N LEU A 87 -2.36 -16.07 6.64
CA LEU A 87 -1.06 -16.73 6.74
C LEU A 87 -0.73 -17.11 8.19
N THR A 88 -0.98 -16.20 9.14
CA THR A 88 -0.67 -16.40 10.57
C THR A 88 -1.55 -17.51 11.16
N ASN A 89 -2.84 -17.53 10.86
CA ASN A 89 -3.74 -18.59 11.34
C ASN A 89 -3.40 -19.96 10.74
N ASN A 90 -2.83 -19.98 9.54
CA ASN A 90 -2.41 -21.20 8.85
C ASN A 90 -0.91 -21.51 9.02
N ILE A 91 -0.23 -20.92 10.01
CA ILE A 91 1.20 -21.15 10.26
C ILE A 91 1.53 -22.63 10.46
N ALA A 92 0.57 -23.42 10.97
CA ALA A 92 0.69 -24.87 11.12
C ALA A 92 1.04 -25.58 9.79
N MET A 93 0.57 -25.07 8.65
CA MET A 93 0.90 -25.62 7.33
C MET A 93 2.36 -25.36 6.91
N PHE A 94 3.07 -24.46 7.62
CA PHE A 94 4.45 -24.10 7.36
C PHE A 94 5.43 -24.75 8.34
N TYR A 95 5.00 -25.66 9.21
CA TYR A 95 5.92 -26.50 9.99
C TYR A 95 6.59 -27.52 9.07
#